data_AF-K2CF88-F1
#
_entry.id   AF-K2CF88-F1
#
_cell.length_a   1.000
_cell.length_b   1.000
_cell.length_c   1.000
_cell.angle_alpha   90.00
_cell.angle_beta   90.00
_cell.angle_gamma   90.00
#
_symmetry.space_group_name_H-M   'P 1'
#
loop_
_entity.id
_entity.type
_entity.pdbx_description
1 polymer ?
#
loop_
_entity_poly.entity_id
_entity_poly.type
_entity_poly.pdbx_seq_one_letter_code
_entity_poly.pdbx_strand_id
1 'polypeptide(L)'
;FLARSDPALIAGLIPAVIGNKVALSELYQWSDRTKIPVYPIVGTGSLPFRGSCAPDNIDKYLEEYRGVRTVTIQSAFRYDYPIEQVKAAIQKLHKGLSKTKPQYFGRREVAVVNGIVRKAEVHYREAVMSVAADMFRIVPAVPARRERRLHIGLLGYSRSIGKKQFPRAITFTAAMYSLGIPPELIGTGRTLRALTKSEGELVHQMYRCIEHDLKLAGRYLNKENLAFLAKRHKGWRAIQMDITYLEQYFGMTLGPKTANEFLHRNATSDIYYLSKRRQPTAAAVLQAGKLRRSLG
;
A
#
# COMPACT_ATOMS: atom_id res chain seq x y z
N PHE A 1 7.68 -13.90 11.05
CA PHE A 1 7.38 -13.32 9.72
C PHE A 1 6.28 -12.29 9.89
N LEU A 2 6.45 -11.10 9.31
CA LEU A 2 5.55 -9.97 9.43
C LEU A 2 4.95 -9.65 8.05
N ALA A 3 3.64 -9.85 7.91
CA ALA A 3 2.95 -9.57 6.66
C ALA A 3 2.67 -8.07 6.51
N ARG A 4 2.91 -7.51 5.32
CA ARG A 4 2.56 -6.11 5.02
C ARG A 4 1.27 -6.01 4.19
N SER A 5 1.13 -6.83 3.16
CA SER A 5 0.08 -6.66 2.15
C SER A 5 -1.34 -6.91 2.69
N ASP A 6 -1.55 -8.01 3.42
CA ASP A 6 -2.89 -8.36 3.89
C ASP A 6 -3.38 -7.44 5.03
N PRO A 7 -2.57 -7.06 6.02
CA PRO A 7 -2.98 -6.05 7.00
C PRO A 7 -3.37 -4.72 6.35
N ALA A 8 -2.67 -4.30 5.29
CA ALA A 8 -3.00 -3.08 4.56
C ALA A 8 -4.34 -3.17 3.84
N LEU A 9 -4.62 -4.31 3.20
CA LEU A 9 -5.93 -4.57 2.59
C LEU A 9 -7.06 -4.46 3.62
N ILE A 10 -6.86 -4.96 4.85
CA ILE A 10 -7.91 -5.03 5.87
C ILE A 10 -8.12 -3.71 6.60
N ALA A 11 -7.02 -3.04 6.99
CA ALA A 11 -7.06 -1.90 7.91
C ALA A 11 -6.60 -0.58 7.28
N GLY A 12 -6.00 -0.61 6.09
CA GLY A 12 -5.45 0.56 5.42
C GLY A 12 -3.95 0.71 5.63
N LEU A 13 -3.38 1.73 4.97
CA LEU A 13 -1.93 1.94 4.89
C LEU A 13 -1.30 2.17 6.27
N ILE A 14 -1.81 3.16 7.02
CA ILE A 14 -1.26 3.59 8.30
C ILE A 14 -1.27 2.43 9.32
N PRO A 15 -2.41 1.78 9.62
CA PRO A 15 -2.45 0.67 10.58
C PRO A 15 -1.49 -0.46 10.24
N ALA A 16 -1.38 -0.82 8.95
CA ALA A 16 -0.51 -1.91 8.52
C ALA A 16 0.98 -1.61 8.73
N VAL A 17 1.41 -0.35 8.59
CA VAL A 17 2.81 0.01 8.83
C VAL A 17 3.09 0.12 10.31
N ILE A 18 2.29 0.90 11.05
CA ILE A 18 2.54 1.13 12.48
C ILE A 18 2.38 -0.16 13.28
N GLY A 19 1.43 -1.03 12.93
CA GLY A 19 1.28 -2.35 13.54
C GLY A 19 2.51 -3.24 13.33
N ASN A 20 3.12 -3.19 12.14
CA ASN A 20 4.40 -3.86 11.89
C ASN A 20 5.55 -3.28 12.73
N LYS A 21 5.55 -1.96 13.01
CA LYS A 21 6.56 -1.34 13.89
C LYS A 21 6.40 -1.77 15.34
N VAL A 22 5.16 -1.80 15.85
CA VAL A 22 4.86 -2.30 17.21
C VAL A 22 5.32 -3.75 17.33
N ALA A 23 4.92 -4.62 16.40
CA ALA A 23 5.31 -6.03 16.42
C ALA A 23 6.84 -6.21 16.36
N LEU A 24 7.53 -5.41 15.54
CA LEU A 24 8.98 -5.45 15.47
C LEU A 24 9.65 -5.02 16.79
N SER A 25 9.16 -3.94 17.41
CA SER A 25 9.61 -3.48 18.72
C SER A 25 9.41 -4.55 19.79
N GLU A 26 8.22 -5.14 19.87
CA GLU A 26 7.89 -6.18 20.86
C GLU A 26 8.77 -7.43 20.70
N LEU A 27 9.05 -7.85 19.45
CA LEU A 27 9.96 -8.96 19.18
C LEU A 27 11.38 -8.70 19.72
N TYR A 28 11.91 -7.49 19.53
CA TYR A 28 13.23 -7.14 20.04
C TYR A 28 13.23 -6.95 21.55
N GLN A 29 12.20 -6.33 22.15
CA GLN A 29 12.06 -6.25 23.61
C GLN A 29 12.01 -7.64 24.25
N TRP A 30 11.29 -8.58 23.62
CA TRP A 30 11.26 -9.97 24.03
C TRP A 30 12.66 -10.60 23.93
N SER A 31 13.36 -10.41 22.81
CA SER A 31 14.72 -10.91 22.59
C SER A 31 15.70 -10.42 23.65
N ASP A 32 15.62 -9.13 24.00
CA ASP A 32 16.48 -8.49 24.99
C ASP A 32 16.25 -9.06 26.40
N ARG A 33 15.00 -9.41 26.73
CA ARG A 33 14.60 -10.00 28.01
C ARG A 33 14.99 -11.46 28.12
N THR A 34 14.80 -12.26 27.06
CA THR A 34 15.04 -13.71 27.08
C THR A 34 16.46 -14.10 26.68
N LYS A 35 17.22 -13.15 26.09
CA LYS A 35 18.53 -13.38 25.46
C LYS A 35 18.49 -14.37 24.29
N ILE A 36 17.30 -14.63 23.75
CA ILE A 36 17.12 -15.45 22.55
C ILE A 36 17.11 -14.51 21.33
N PRO A 37 18.03 -14.68 20.35
CA PRO A 37 18.12 -13.77 19.21
C PRO A 37 16.91 -13.91 18.27
N VAL A 38 16.48 -12.78 17.70
CA VAL A 38 15.40 -12.72 16.69
C VAL A 38 15.92 -12.21 15.36
N TYR A 39 15.41 -12.79 14.27
CA TYR A 39 15.73 -12.38 12.89
C TYR A 39 14.44 -12.10 12.10
N PRO A 40 13.82 -10.93 12.29
CA PRO A 40 12.51 -10.64 11.73
C PRO A 40 12.52 -10.62 10.20
N ILE A 41 11.56 -11.34 9.61
CA ILE A 41 11.30 -11.37 8.17
C ILE A 41 10.08 -10.49 7.88
N VAL A 42 10.13 -9.61 6.90
CA VAL A 42 8.97 -8.83 6.43
C VAL A 42 8.59 -9.18 4.99
N GLY A 43 7.30 -9.42 4.78
CA GLY A 43 6.71 -9.71 3.46
C GLY A 43 6.19 -8.44 2.78
N THR A 44 6.94 -7.90 1.82
CA THR A 44 6.66 -6.63 1.13
C THR A 44 6.60 -6.78 -0.39
N GLY A 45 5.67 -6.06 -1.01
CA GLY A 45 5.60 -5.84 -2.46
C GLY A 45 6.26 -4.52 -2.86
N SER A 46 6.34 -4.28 -4.17
CA SER A 46 7.04 -3.11 -4.72
C SER A 46 6.25 -1.81 -4.67
N LEU A 47 4.91 -1.87 -4.71
CA LEU A 47 4.07 -0.68 -4.54
C LEU A 47 3.98 -0.29 -3.05
N PRO A 48 3.85 1.01 -2.72
CA PRO A 48 3.83 1.47 -1.33
C PRO A 48 2.74 0.82 -0.47
N PHE A 49 1.54 0.57 -1.02
CA PHE A 49 0.46 -0.13 -0.32
C PHE A 49 0.82 -1.56 0.11
N ARG A 50 1.89 -2.14 -0.42
CA ARG A 50 2.37 -3.47 -0.05
C ARG A 50 3.75 -3.44 0.56
N GLY A 51 4.35 -2.28 0.79
CA GLY A 51 5.61 -2.12 1.51
C GLY A 51 6.75 -1.46 0.73
N SER A 52 6.52 -0.93 -0.48
CA SER A 52 7.47 -0.04 -1.16
C SER A 52 8.87 -0.65 -1.43
N CYS A 53 8.99 -1.98 -1.53
CA CYS A 53 10.24 -2.68 -1.79
C CYS A 53 10.49 -2.76 -3.30
N ALA A 54 11.13 -1.73 -3.86
CA ALA A 54 11.41 -1.59 -5.28
C ALA A 54 12.89 -1.24 -5.53
N PRO A 55 13.50 -1.66 -6.66
CA PRO A 55 14.89 -1.38 -6.95
C PRO A 55 15.26 0.11 -6.98
N ASP A 56 14.34 0.99 -7.37
CA ASP A 56 14.48 2.45 -7.34
C ASP A 56 14.15 3.09 -5.98
N ASN A 57 13.79 2.30 -4.97
CA ASN A 57 13.32 2.80 -3.68
C ASN A 57 14.04 2.17 -2.46
N ILE A 58 15.13 1.43 -2.66
CA ILE A 58 15.77 0.66 -1.58
C ILE A 58 16.28 1.53 -0.43
N ASP A 59 16.78 2.73 -0.70
CA ASP A 59 17.33 3.59 0.35
C ASP A 59 16.24 4.01 1.33
N LYS A 60 15.06 4.40 0.82
CA LYS A 60 13.87 4.69 1.63
C LYS A 60 13.30 3.43 2.29
N TYR A 61 13.35 2.30 1.60
CA TYR A 61 12.92 1.03 2.17
C TYR A 61 13.75 0.62 3.41
N LEU A 62 15.08 0.79 3.36
CA LEU A 62 15.98 0.53 4.49
C LEU A 62 15.78 1.53 5.64
N GLU A 63 15.46 2.78 5.32
CA GLU A 63 15.10 3.81 6.31
C GLU A 63 13.80 3.46 7.05
N GLU A 64 12.80 2.97 6.30
CA GLU A 64 11.50 2.60 6.83
C GLU A 64 11.60 1.32 7.68
N TYR A 65 12.11 0.22 7.11
CA TYR A 65 12.06 -1.12 7.72
C TYR A 65 13.28 -1.46 8.59
N ARG A 66 13.70 -0.51 9.43
CA ARG A 66 14.84 -0.70 10.33
C ARG A 66 14.58 -1.81 11.36
N GLY A 67 15.56 -2.66 11.59
CA GLY A 67 15.44 -3.82 12.48
C GLY A 67 14.95 -5.09 11.78
N VAL A 68 14.52 -5.02 10.52
CA VAL A 68 14.28 -6.22 9.72
C VAL A 68 15.61 -6.86 9.34
N ARG A 69 15.64 -8.20 9.28
CA ARG A 69 16.83 -8.99 8.89
C ARG A 69 16.66 -9.67 7.54
N THR A 70 15.43 -9.98 7.16
CA THR A 70 15.13 -10.62 5.88
C THR A 70 13.92 -9.98 5.21
N VAL A 71 14.00 -9.77 3.90
CA VAL A 71 12.94 -9.14 3.10
C VAL A 71 12.55 -10.08 1.97
N THR A 72 11.27 -10.07 1.59
CA THR A 72 10.83 -10.85 0.42
C THR A 72 11.15 -10.11 -0.87
N ILE A 73 11.90 -10.73 -1.77
CA ILE A 73 12.10 -10.23 -3.14
C ILE A 73 11.01 -10.82 -4.05
N GLN A 74 10.00 -10.00 -4.39
CA GLN A 74 8.83 -10.45 -5.16
C GLN A 74 9.05 -10.38 -6.67
N SER A 75 8.11 -10.93 -7.45
CA SER A 75 8.22 -10.97 -8.92
C SER A 75 8.42 -9.60 -9.55
N ALA A 76 7.70 -8.57 -9.10
CA ALA A 76 7.79 -7.24 -9.71
C ALA A 76 9.21 -6.68 -9.61
N PHE A 77 9.79 -6.72 -8.40
CA PHE A 77 11.19 -6.37 -8.16
C PHE A 77 12.18 -7.06 -9.12
N ARG A 78 11.95 -8.34 -9.47
CA ARG A 78 12.88 -9.13 -10.30
C ARG A 78 12.69 -8.95 -11.80
N TYR A 79 11.46 -8.72 -12.25
CA TYR A 79 11.09 -8.85 -13.67
C TYR A 79 10.56 -7.57 -14.30
N ASP A 80 10.11 -6.59 -13.50
CA ASP A 80 9.55 -5.33 -14.00
C ASP A 80 10.58 -4.17 -13.95
N TYR A 81 11.85 -4.47 -13.63
CA TYR A 81 12.96 -3.53 -13.54
C TYR A 81 14.20 -4.03 -14.30
N PRO A 82 15.07 -3.14 -14.81
CA PRO A 82 16.33 -3.54 -15.45
C PRO A 82 17.21 -4.38 -14.53
N ILE A 83 17.80 -5.46 -15.05
CA ILE A 83 18.57 -6.43 -14.26
C ILE A 83 19.72 -5.79 -13.47
N GLU A 84 20.39 -4.79 -14.03
CA GLU A 84 21.48 -4.09 -13.36
C GLU A 84 20.99 -3.28 -12.15
N GLN A 85 19.79 -2.70 -12.25
CA GLN A 85 19.15 -2.04 -11.13
C GLN A 85 18.76 -3.03 -10.03
N VAL A 86 18.25 -4.20 -10.42
CA VAL A 86 17.89 -5.30 -9.49
C VAL A 86 19.11 -5.78 -8.72
N LYS A 87 20.23 -6.05 -9.41
CA LYS A 87 21.49 -6.48 -8.78
C LYS A 87 22.02 -5.43 -7.79
N ALA A 88 22.06 -4.17 -8.20
CA ALA A 88 22.51 -3.07 -7.34
C ALA A 88 21.62 -2.93 -6.09
N ALA A 89 20.31 -3.04 -6.26
CA ALA A 89 19.34 -3.00 -5.18
C ALA A 89 19.49 -4.16 -4.18
N ILE A 90 19.73 -5.39 -4.66
CA ILE A 90 20.02 -6.56 -3.82
C ILE A 90 21.31 -6.35 -3.02
N GLN A 91 22.38 -5.84 -3.66
CA GLN A 91 23.63 -5.56 -2.97
C GLN A 91 23.44 -4.52 -1.85
N LYS A 92 22.66 -3.47 -2.09
CA LYS A 92 22.29 -2.47 -1.07
C LYS A 92 21.53 -3.11 0.09
N LEU A 93 20.52 -3.93 -0.19
CA LEU A 93 19.76 -4.65 0.84
C LEU A 93 20.67 -5.55 1.69
N HIS A 94 21.53 -6.34 1.05
CA HIS A 94 22.45 -7.25 1.74
C HIS A 94 23.40 -6.50 2.68
N LYS A 95 23.95 -5.37 2.22
CA LYS A 95 24.83 -4.51 3.03
C LYS A 95 24.08 -3.73 4.12
N GLY A 96 22.81 -3.39 3.88
CA GLY A 96 22.03 -2.46 4.70
C GLY A 96 21.23 -3.12 5.82
N LEU A 97 20.57 -4.25 5.58
CA LEU A 97 19.60 -4.84 6.52
C LEU A 97 20.23 -5.17 7.87
N SER A 98 21.43 -5.76 7.87
CA SER A 98 22.18 -6.10 9.08
C SER A 98 22.62 -4.89 9.91
N LYS A 99 22.76 -3.72 9.27
CA LYS A 99 23.24 -2.47 9.91
C LYS A 99 22.11 -1.67 10.56
N THR A 100 20.86 -1.93 10.19
CA THR A 100 19.73 -1.17 10.74
C THR A 100 19.43 -1.59 12.18
N LYS A 101 19.32 -0.60 13.07
CA LYS A 101 18.92 -0.79 14.47
C LYS A 101 17.39 -0.77 14.60
N PRO A 102 16.80 -1.70 15.37
CA PRO A 102 15.37 -1.68 15.65
C PRO A 102 14.96 -0.41 16.39
N GLN A 103 13.68 -0.07 16.29
CA GLN A 103 13.07 0.96 17.10
C GLN A 103 12.30 0.31 18.24
N TYR A 104 12.31 0.97 19.40
CA TYR A 104 11.62 0.54 20.60
C TYR A 104 10.50 1.53 20.90
N PHE A 105 9.32 1.01 21.20
CA PHE A 105 8.16 1.80 21.61
C PHE A 105 7.71 1.34 23.00
N GLY A 106 7.45 2.29 23.88
CA GLY A 106 6.95 2.06 25.23
C GLY A 106 5.44 1.88 25.27
N ARG A 107 4.91 1.47 26.44
CA ARG A 107 3.47 1.24 26.65
C ARG A 107 2.62 2.47 26.34
N ARG A 108 3.12 3.68 26.63
CA ARG A 108 2.42 4.95 26.35
C ARG A 108 2.25 5.18 24.85
N GLU A 109 3.32 5.01 24.07
CA GLU A 109 3.26 5.16 22.60
C GLU A 109 2.31 4.12 21.99
N VAL A 110 2.41 2.85 22.41
CA VAL A 110 1.53 1.77 21.93
C VAL A 110 0.06 2.03 22.28
N ALA A 111 -0.24 2.64 23.43
CA ALA A 111 -1.60 3.03 23.79
C ALA A 111 -2.18 4.09 22.83
N VAL A 112 -1.36 5.08 22.42
CA VAL A 112 -1.75 6.11 21.44
C VAL A 112 -1.94 5.50 20.05
N VAL A 113 -1.09 4.53 19.66
CA VAL A 113 -1.21 3.80 18.38
C VAL A 113 -2.60 3.19 18.21
N ASN A 114 -3.20 2.63 19.27
CA ASN A 114 -4.55 2.07 19.18
C ASN A 114 -5.61 3.12 18.82
N GLY A 115 -5.46 4.36 19.28
CA GLY A 115 -6.32 5.48 18.89
C GLY A 115 -6.18 5.82 17.40
N ILE A 116 -4.93 5.93 16.92
CA ILE A 116 -4.60 6.18 15.51
C ILE A 116 -5.16 5.07 14.61
N VAL A 117 -4.93 3.81 14.97
CA VAL A 117 -5.41 2.64 14.21
C VAL A 117 -6.92 2.68 14.06
N ARG A 118 -7.67 2.93 15.15
CA ARG A 118 -9.13 2.99 15.10
C ARG A 118 -9.63 4.10 14.15
N LYS A 119 -9.06 5.30 14.23
CA LYS A 119 -9.42 6.42 13.34
C LYS A 119 -9.16 6.07 11.88
N ALA A 120 -7.99 5.49 11.61
CA ALA A 120 -7.58 5.10 10.27
C ALA A 120 -8.47 4.00 9.68
N GLU A 121 -8.76 2.96 10.47
CA GLU A 121 -9.62 1.85 10.07
C GLU A 121 -11.02 2.31 9.71
N VAL A 122 -11.61 3.21 10.50
CA VAL A 122 -12.96 3.74 10.23
C VAL A 122 -13.01 4.39 8.85
N HIS A 123 -12.09 5.33 8.55
CA HIS A 123 -12.10 6.04 7.28
C HIS A 123 -11.76 5.13 6.08
N TYR A 124 -10.81 4.22 6.25
CA TYR A 124 -10.41 3.29 5.20
C TYR A 124 -11.51 2.26 4.91
N ARG A 125 -12.00 1.55 5.93
CA ARG A 125 -12.96 0.45 5.76
C ARG A 125 -14.28 0.97 5.21
N GLU A 126 -14.77 2.12 5.69
CA GLU A 126 -15.98 2.75 5.15
C GLU A 126 -15.85 3.05 3.65
N ALA A 127 -14.73 3.68 3.24
CA ALA A 127 -14.49 4.03 1.85
C ALA A 127 -14.32 2.79 0.96
N VAL A 128 -13.46 1.85 1.37
CA VAL A 128 -13.20 0.61 0.61
C VAL A 128 -14.46 -0.24 0.46
N MET A 129 -15.26 -0.41 1.52
CA MET A 129 -16.52 -1.14 1.43
C MET A 129 -17.53 -0.47 0.48
N SER A 130 -17.54 0.85 0.46
CA SER A 130 -18.42 1.64 -0.39
C SER A 130 -18.06 1.53 -1.88
N VAL A 131 -16.76 1.49 -2.21
CA VAL A 131 -16.29 1.42 -3.61
C VAL A 131 -16.05 0.00 -4.12
N ALA A 132 -16.21 -1.01 -3.26
CA ALA A 132 -15.88 -2.40 -3.57
C ALA A 132 -16.56 -2.94 -4.85
N ALA A 133 -17.81 -2.53 -5.12
CA ALA A 133 -18.54 -3.01 -6.29
C ALA A 133 -17.89 -2.55 -7.61
N ASP A 134 -17.40 -1.31 -7.66
CA ASP A 134 -16.71 -0.78 -8.84
C ASP A 134 -15.33 -1.45 -9.00
N MET A 135 -14.60 -1.65 -7.89
CA MET A 135 -13.32 -2.38 -7.89
C MET A 135 -13.47 -3.84 -8.33
N PHE A 136 -14.51 -4.55 -7.87
CA PHE A 136 -14.77 -5.94 -8.25
C PHE A 136 -15.03 -6.13 -9.76
N ARG A 137 -15.49 -5.10 -10.49
CA ARG A 137 -15.62 -5.19 -11.95
C ARG A 137 -14.27 -5.26 -12.66
N ILE A 138 -13.21 -4.76 -12.05
CA ILE A 138 -11.86 -4.78 -12.62
C ILE A 138 -11.11 -6.07 -12.27
N VAL A 139 -11.45 -6.73 -11.16
CA VAL A 139 -10.77 -7.93 -10.66
C VAL A 139 -10.60 -9.04 -11.72
N PRO A 140 -11.61 -9.42 -12.52
CA PRO A 140 -11.47 -10.46 -13.53
C PRO A 140 -10.45 -10.14 -14.63
N ALA A 141 -10.18 -8.85 -14.86
CA ALA A 141 -9.23 -8.38 -15.87
C ALA A 141 -7.77 -8.38 -15.38
N VAL A 142 -7.53 -8.64 -14.09
CA VAL A 142 -6.18 -8.70 -13.52
C VAL A 142 -5.54 -10.04 -13.88
N PRO A 143 -4.45 -10.06 -14.68
CA PRO A 143 -3.86 -11.30 -15.19
C PRO A 143 -3.27 -12.17 -14.07
N ALA A 144 -3.56 -13.46 -14.10
CA ALA A 144 -2.90 -14.46 -13.25
C ALA A 144 -1.53 -14.81 -13.83
N ARG A 145 -0.45 -14.49 -13.11
CA ARG A 145 0.95 -14.77 -13.54
C ARG A 145 1.57 -16.01 -12.91
N ARG A 146 0.83 -16.72 -12.05
CA ARG A 146 1.22 -17.99 -11.47
C ARG A 146 -0.05 -18.80 -11.26
N GLU A 147 -0.01 -20.08 -11.61
CA GLU A 147 -1.00 -21.02 -11.11
C GLU A 147 -0.92 -21.07 -9.60
N ARG A 148 -2.07 -21.02 -8.94
CA ARG A 148 -2.13 -20.97 -7.48
C ARG A 148 -3.29 -21.80 -7.00
N ARG A 149 -3.00 -22.71 -6.07
CA ARG A 149 -4.03 -23.33 -5.24
C ARG A 149 -4.76 -22.22 -4.49
N LEU A 150 -6.08 -22.23 -4.55
CA LEU A 150 -6.90 -21.36 -3.72
C LEU A 150 -6.71 -21.77 -2.26
N HIS A 151 -6.44 -20.81 -1.36
CA HIS A 151 -6.51 -21.07 0.08
C HIS A 151 -7.99 -21.06 0.49
N ILE A 152 -8.72 -22.10 0.09
CA ILE A 152 -10.11 -22.39 0.47
C ILE A 152 -10.10 -23.41 1.62
N GLY A 153 -11.00 -23.26 2.58
CA GLY A 153 -11.13 -24.15 3.75
C GLY A 153 -10.50 -23.61 5.04
N LEU A 154 -10.23 -24.52 6.00
CA LEU A 154 -9.83 -24.25 7.40
C LEU A 154 -8.55 -23.39 7.56
N LEU A 155 -7.68 -23.37 6.54
CA LEU A 155 -6.43 -22.60 6.51
C LEU A 155 -6.50 -21.36 5.60
N GLY A 156 -7.71 -20.94 5.21
CA GLY A 156 -7.92 -19.74 4.42
C GLY A 156 -7.76 -18.48 5.27
N TYR A 157 -6.84 -17.59 4.90
CA TYR A 157 -6.81 -16.24 5.45
C TYR A 157 -8.12 -15.52 5.12
N SER A 158 -8.91 -15.20 6.15
CA SER A 158 -10.16 -14.46 5.98
C SER A 158 -9.84 -13.04 5.51
N ARG A 159 -10.14 -12.76 4.23
CA ARG A 159 -10.03 -11.43 3.62
C ARG A 159 -11.40 -10.77 3.60
N SER A 160 -12.08 -10.83 4.74
CA SER A 160 -13.43 -10.31 4.90
C SER A 160 -13.39 -8.95 5.60
N ILE A 161 -14.00 -7.96 4.97
CA ILE A 161 -14.27 -6.67 5.61
C ILE A 161 -15.79 -6.56 5.70
N GLY A 162 -16.32 -6.67 6.92
CA GLY A 162 -17.75 -6.86 7.14
C GLY A 162 -18.25 -8.14 6.47
N LYS A 163 -19.32 -8.05 5.69
CA LYS A 163 -19.93 -9.19 4.98
C LYS A 163 -19.33 -9.45 3.59
N LYS A 164 -18.36 -8.66 3.12
CA LYS A 164 -17.79 -8.78 1.77
C LYS A 164 -16.45 -9.51 1.81
N GLN A 165 -16.26 -10.44 0.88
CA GLN A 165 -14.99 -11.13 0.66
C GLN A 165 -14.16 -10.39 -0.39
N PHE A 166 -12.95 -9.95 -0.01
CA PHE A 166 -12.06 -9.21 -0.90
C PHE A 166 -11.09 -10.15 -1.63
N PRO A 167 -10.61 -9.75 -2.83
CA PRO A 167 -9.56 -10.48 -3.54
C PRO A 167 -8.24 -10.43 -2.75
N ARG A 168 -7.21 -11.12 -3.23
CA ARG A 168 -5.88 -11.07 -2.57
C ARG A 168 -5.32 -9.66 -2.68
N ALA A 169 -4.44 -9.26 -1.74
CA ALA A 169 -3.89 -7.90 -1.71
C ALA A 169 -3.24 -7.45 -3.04
N ILE A 170 -2.58 -8.36 -3.78
CA ILE A 170 -2.05 -8.07 -5.12
C ILE A 170 -3.17 -7.65 -6.08
N THR A 171 -4.22 -8.47 -6.18
CA THR A 171 -5.35 -8.23 -7.09
C THR A 171 -6.14 -7.00 -6.68
N PHE A 172 -6.32 -6.77 -5.37
CA PHE A 172 -6.92 -5.55 -4.85
C PHE A 172 -6.12 -4.31 -5.28
N THR A 173 -4.81 -4.31 -5.02
CA THR A 173 -3.93 -3.19 -5.36
C THR A 173 -3.93 -2.95 -6.86
N ALA A 174 -3.85 -4.02 -7.66
CA ALA A 174 -3.94 -3.97 -9.11
C ALA A 174 -5.24 -3.32 -9.60
N ALA A 175 -6.38 -3.74 -9.06
CA ALA A 175 -7.69 -3.21 -9.44
C ALA A 175 -7.83 -1.73 -9.08
N MET A 176 -7.40 -1.33 -7.88
CA MET A 176 -7.45 0.06 -7.43
C MET A 176 -6.54 0.99 -8.26
N TYR A 177 -5.29 0.60 -8.49
CA TYR A 177 -4.39 1.35 -9.40
C TYR A 177 -4.93 1.37 -10.84
N SER A 178 -5.64 0.34 -11.30
CA SER A 178 -6.25 0.28 -12.63
C SER A 178 -7.47 1.18 -12.79
N LEU A 179 -8.18 1.48 -11.69
CA LEU A 179 -9.16 2.58 -11.65
C LEU A 179 -8.49 3.97 -11.65
N GLY A 180 -7.16 4.01 -11.48
CA GLY A 180 -6.39 5.24 -11.29
C GLY A 180 -6.46 5.77 -9.87
N ILE A 181 -6.86 4.96 -8.88
CA ILE A 181 -7.03 5.36 -7.49
C ILE A 181 -6.12 4.51 -6.60
N PRO A 182 -4.87 4.92 -6.37
CA PRO A 182 -3.94 4.20 -5.50
C PRO A 182 -4.53 3.97 -4.09
N PRO A 183 -4.57 2.72 -3.59
CA PRO A 183 -5.19 2.39 -2.30
C PRO A 183 -4.49 3.00 -1.09
N GLU A 184 -3.24 3.46 -1.24
CA GLU A 184 -2.50 4.25 -0.27
C GLU A 184 -3.24 5.52 0.16
N LEU A 185 -4.02 6.11 -0.76
CA LEU A 185 -4.67 7.40 -0.58
C LEU A 185 -6.05 7.26 0.07
N ILE A 186 -6.61 6.05 0.11
CA ILE A 186 -7.97 5.79 0.60
C ILE A 186 -7.99 5.90 2.12
N GLY A 187 -8.81 6.81 2.66
CA GLY A 187 -8.94 7.06 4.09
C GLY A 187 -7.77 7.81 4.71
N THR A 188 -6.60 7.84 4.08
CA THR A 188 -5.38 8.43 4.65
C THR A 188 -5.50 9.93 4.86
N GLY A 189 -6.06 10.68 3.90
CA GLY A 189 -6.22 12.14 4.05
C GLY A 189 -7.12 12.53 5.22
N ARG A 190 -8.31 11.92 5.31
CA ARG A 190 -9.22 12.11 6.46
C ARG A 190 -8.58 11.66 7.77
N THR A 191 -7.84 10.55 7.75
CA THR A 191 -7.12 10.07 8.94
C THR A 191 -6.14 11.12 9.44
N LEU A 192 -5.20 11.58 8.60
CA LEU A 192 -4.19 12.56 8.99
C LEU A 192 -4.85 13.87 9.48
N ARG A 193 -5.96 14.28 8.87
CA ARG A 193 -6.73 15.46 9.30
C ARG A 193 -7.40 15.29 10.67
N ALA A 194 -7.77 14.06 11.05
CA ALA A 194 -8.44 13.74 12.30
C ALA A 194 -7.48 13.40 13.46
N LEU A 195 -6.18 13.32 13.20
CA LEU A 195 -5.17 13.12 14.24
C LEU A 195 -4.95 14.41 15.03
N THR A 196 -4.73 14.27 16.34
CA THR A 196 -4.15 15.36 17.13
C THR A 196 -2.71 15.61 16.68
N LYS A 197 -2.13 16.75 17.07
CA LYS A 197 -0.73 17.05 16.78
C LYS A 197 0.22 15.94 17.28
N SER A 198 0.03 15.48 18.51
CA SER A 198 0.86 14.41 19.10
C SER A 198 0.67 13.05 18.43
N GLU A 199 -0.55 12.71 18.02
CA GLU A 199 -0.81 11.50 17.22
C GLU A 199 -0.12 11.59 15.84
N GLY A 200 -0.19 12.75 15.19
CA GLY A 200 0.48 12.99 13.92
C GLY A 200 2.00 12.84 14.03
N GLU A 201 2.61 13.48 15.02
CA GLU A 201 4.06 13.35 15.31
C GLU A 201 4.47 11.89 15.52
N LEU A 202 3.67 11.12 16.28
CA LEU A 202 3.91 9.69 16.47
C LEU A 202 3.78 8.91 15.16
N VAL A 203 2.81 9.22 14.29
CA VAL A 203 2.72 8.61 12.95
C VAL A 203 3.97 8.87 12.14
N HIS A 204 4.53 10.08 12.14
CA HIS A 204 5.77 10.39 11.41
C HIS A 204 7.00 9.69 12.02
N GLN A 205 7.06 9.56 13.34
CA GLN A 205 8.12 8.83 14.03
C GLN A 205 8.11 7.34 13.67
N MET A 206 6.91 6.75 13.55
CA MET A 206 6.73 5.32 13.29
C MET A 206 6.75 4.98 11.80
N TYR A 207 6.13 5.80 10.95
CA TYR A 207 6.08 5.64 9.50
C TYR A 207 6.88 6.77 8.84
N ARG A 208 8.20 6.64 8.88
CA ARG A 208 9.17 7.67 8.47
C ARG A 208 9.01 8.08 7.01
N CYS A 209 8.71 7.12 6.15
CA CYS A 209 8.55 7.34 4.71
C CYS A 209 7.09 7.59 4.30
N ILE A 210 6.17 7.90 5.23
CA ILE A 210 4.75 8.09 4.89
C ILE A 210 4.53 9.12 3.78
N GLU A 211 5.18 10.28 3.86
CA GLU A 211 5.02 11.31 2.83
C GLU A 211 5.58 10.85 1.48
N HIS A 212 6.74 10.19 1.50
CA HIS A 212 7.38 9.67 0.29
C HIS A 212 6.49 8.64 -0.39
N ASP A 213 5.95 7.69 0.37
CA ASP A 213 5.07 6.64 -0.12
C ASP A 213 3.75 7.21 -0.68
N LEU A 214 3.15 8.19 0.00
CA LEU A 214 1.93 8.85 -0.46
C LEU A 214 2.17 9.71 -1.71
N LYS A 215 3.29 10.44 -1.75
CA LYS A 215 3.70 11.22 -2.94
C LYS A 215 4.00 10.31 -4.11
N LEU A 216 4.65 9.16 -3.89
CA LEU A 216 4.94 8.16 -4.93
C LEU A 216 3.66 7.53 -5.48
N ALA A 217 2.77 7.08 -4.60
CA ALA A 217 1.46 6.55 -4.99
C ALA A 217 0.63 7.61 -5.74
N GLY A 218 0.61 8.85 -5.23
CA GLY A 218 -0.11 9.97 -5.82
C GLY A 218 0.29 10.32 -7.25
N ARG A 219 1.46 9.89 -7.74
CA ARG A 219 1.83 10.06 -9.15
C ARG A 219 1.01 9.21 -10.12
N TYR A 220 0.38 8.16 -9.62
CA TYR A 220 -0.48 7.26 -10.39
C TYR A 220 -1.98 7.57 -10.20
N LEU A 221 -2.30 8.67 -9.52
CA LEU A 221 -3.67 9.15 -9.36
C LEU A 221 -4.21 9.72 -10.67
N ASN A 222 -5.38 9.21 -11.10
CA ASN A 222 -6.19 9.78 -12.17
C ASN A 222 -7.36 10.55 -11.55
N LYS A 223 -7.22 11.87 -11.49
CA LYS A 223 -8.21 12.75 -10.86
C LYS A 223 -9.48 12.86 -11.68
N GLU A 224 -9.38 12.77 -12.99
CA GLU A 224 -10.50 12.81 -13.93
C GLU A 224 -11.42 11.60 -13.67
N ASN A 225 -10.85 10.39 -13.60
CA ASN A 225 -11.58 9.18 -13.20
C ASN A 225 -12.20 9.33 -11.81
N LEU A 226 -11.45 9.85 -10.83
CA LEU A 226 -11.97 10.06 -9.49
C LEU A 226 -13.17 11.00 -9.49
N ALA A 227 -13.13 12.09 -10.26
CA ALA A 227 -14.23 13.03 -10.39
C ALA A 227 -15.47 12.38 -11.03
N PHE A 228 -15.29 11.52 -12.04
CA PHE A 228 -16.40 10.76 -12.62
C PHE A 228 -17.00 9.76 -11.64
N LEU A 229 -16.16 9.06 -10.87
CA LEU A 229 -16.58 8.09 -9.86
C LEU A 229 -17.26 8.77 -8.66
N ALA A 230 -16.77 9.93 -8.23
CA ALA A 230 -17.34 10.74 -7.15
C ALA A 230 -18.80 11.15 -7.41
N LYS A 231 -19.19 11.34 -8.67
CA LYS A 231 -20.59 11.60 -9.05
C LYS A 231 -21.52 10.40 -8.81
N ARG A 232 -20.99 9.16 -8.70
CA ARG A 232 -21.80 7.94 -8.58
C ARG A 232 -22.32 7.69 -7.17
N HIS A 233 -21.48 7.86 -6.14
CA HIS A 233 -21.89 7.67 -4.74
C HIS A 233 -20.93 8.30 -3.73
N LYS A 234 -21.40 8.42 -2.47
CA LYS A 234 -20.68 9.05 -1.35
C LYS A 234 -19.29 8.47 -1.07
N GLY A 235 -19.10 7.15 -1.25
CA GLY A 235 -17.81 6.50 -1.05
C GLY A 235 -16.67 7.10 -1.88
N TRP A 236 -16.90 7.38 -3.16
CA TRP A 236 -15.90 8.02 -4.01
C TRP A 236 -15.69 9.50 -3.67
N ARG A 237 -16.74 10.22 -3.22
CA ARG A 237 -16.60 11.58 -2.70
C ARG A 237 -15.72 11.63 -1.45
N ALA A 238 -15.83 10.62 -0.58
CA ALA A 238 -14.97 10.52 0.60
C ALA A 238 -13.49 10.33 0.22
N ILE A 239 -13.21 9.53 -0.82
CA ILE A 239 -11.84 9.38 -1.36
C ILE A 239 -11.37 10.67 -2.03
N GLN A 240 -12.24 11.37 -2.76
CA GLN A 240 -11.91 12.68 -3.32
C GLN A 240 -11.53 13.68 -2.23
N MET A 241 -12.23 13.66 -1.08
CA MET A 241 -11.88 14.45 0.09
C MET A 241 -10.55 14.03 0.72
N ASP A 242 -10.23 12.73 0.73
CA ASP A 242 -8.90 12.26 1.16
C ASP A 242 -7.79 12.88 0.30
N ILE A 243 -7.98 12.95 -1.03
CA ILE A 243 -7.02 13.61 -1.93
C ILE A 243 -6.88 15.09 -1.59
N THR A 244 -7.99 15.82 -1.45
CA THR A 244 -7.95 17.25 -1.11
C THR A 244 -7.17 17.50 0.20
N TYR A 245 -7.42 16.71 1.24
CA TYR A 245 -6.69 16.85 2.50
C TYR A 245 -5.22 16.49 2.39
N LEU A 246 -4.86 15.48 1.58
CA LEU A 246 -3.45 15.16 1.32
C LEU A 246 -2.74 16.28 0.57
N GLU A 247 -3.40 16.91 -0.41
CA GLU A 247 -2.82 18.03 -1.17
C GLU A 247 -2.60 19.27 -0.32
N GLN A 248 -3.58 19.60 0.53
CA GLN A 248 -3.43 20.64 1.55
C GLN A 248 -2.29 20.34 2.51
N TYR A 249 -2.22 19.09 2.98
CA TYR A 249 -1.17 18.63 3.89
C TYR A 249 0.23 18.71 3.27
N PHE A 250 0.38 18.37 1.98
CA PHE A 250 1.68 18.47 1.29
C PHE A 250 1.99 19.85 0.72
N GLY A 251 1.02 20.76 0.66
CA GLY A 251 1.16 22.02 -0.07
C GLY A 251 1.40 21.84 -1.57
N MET A 252 0.94 20.72 -2.15
CA MET A 252 1.12 20.42 -3.57
C MET A 252 -0.01 19.57 -4.16
N THR A 253 -0.20 19.68 -5.46
CA THR A 253 -1.14 18.85 -6.21
C THR A 253 -0.51 17.48 -6.52
N LEU A 254 -1.22 16.40 -6.20
CA LEU A 254 -0.92 15.03 -6.56
C LEU A 254 -1.31 14.76 -8.02
N GLY A 255 -0.51 13.96 -8.71
CA GLY A 255 -0.74 13.60 -10.10
C GLY A 255 0.55 13.18 -10.82
N PRO A 256 0.44 12.74 -12.08
CA PRO A 256 1.56 12.28 -12.87
C PRO A 256 2.59 13.41 -13.12
N LYS A 257 3.87 13.02 -13.14
CA LYS A 257 5.01 13.93 -13.36
C LYS A 257 5.89 13.49 -14.53
N THR A 258 5.95 12.19 -14.80
CA THR A 258 6.78 11.62 -15.89
C THR A 258 5.92 11.12 -17.04
N ALA A 259 6.52 10.94 -18.23
CA ALA A 259 5.83 10.40 -19.40
C ALA A 259 5.13 9.06 -19.11
N ASN A 260 5.79 8.14 -18.40
CA ASN A 260 5.19 6.86 -18.01
C ASN A 260 3.99 7.02 -17.07
N GLU A 261 4.03 7.98 -16.16
CA GLU A 261 2.93 8.28 -15.24
C GLU A 261 1.74 8.90 -15.99
N PHE A 262 1.98 9.78 -16.98
CA PHE A 262 0.93 10.29 -17.87
C PHE A 262 0.33 9.19 -18.75
N LEU A 263 1.16 8.30 -19.31
CA LEU A 263 0.68 7.12 -20.04
C LEU A 263 -0.14 6.19 -19.14
N HIS A 264 0.25 6.05 -17.86
CA HIS A 264 -0.53 5.27 -16.90
C HIS A 264 -1.90 5.92 -16.66
N ARG A 265 -1.94 7.25 -16.47
CA ARG A 265 -3.20 7.99 -16.36
C ARG A 265 -4.09 7.72 -17.58
N ASN A 266 -3.55 7.80 -18.80
CA ASN A 266 -4.32 7.54 -20.01
C ASN A 266 -4.85 6.08 -20.06
N ALA A 267 -4.01 5.10 -19.73
CA ALA A 267 -4.45 3.69 -19.66
C ALA A 267 -5.56 3.47 -18.63
N THR A 268 -5.54 4.18 -17.49
CA THR A 268 -6.63 4.09 -16.51
C THR A 268 -7.91 4.79 -16.97
N SER A 269 -7.83 5.84 -17.78
CA SER A 269 -8.99 6.41 -18.48
C SER A 269 -9.58 5.40 -19.47
N ASP A 270 -8.75 4.71 -20.26
CA ASP A 270 -9.21 3.65 -21.18
C ASP A 270 -9.94 2.54 -20.42
N ILE A 271 -9.38 2.06 -19.31
CA ILE A 271 -10.00 1.05 -18.45
C ILE A 271 -11.38 1.52 -17.98
N TYR A 272 -11.51 2.78 -17.56
CA TYR A 272 -12.78 3.35 -17.12
C TYR A 272 -13.85 3.31 -18.24
N TYR A 273 -13.53 3.81 -19.43
CA TYR A 273 -14.47 3.85 -20.54
C TYR A 273 -14.81 2.46 -21.09
N LEU A 274 -13.81 1.58 -21.23
CA LEU A 274 -14.01 0.19 -21.64
C LEU A 274 -14.91 -0.54 -20.65
N SER A 275 -14.64 -0.41 -19.34
CA SER A 275 -15.48 -1.01 -18.30
C SER A 275 -16.92 -0.50 -18.34
N LYS A 276 -17.14 0.80 -18.60
CA LYS A 276 -18.48 1.39 -18.74
C LYS A 276 -19.24 0.82 -19.93
N ARG A 277 -18.54 0.53 -21.03
CA ARG A 277 -19.10 -0.08 -22.25
C ARG A 277 -19.14 -1.62 -22.21
N ARG A 278 -18.79 -2.23 -21.07
CA ARG A 278 -18.68 -3.70 -20.90
C ARG A 278 -17.73 -4.35 -21.92
N GLN A 279 -16.70 -3.62 -22.35
CA GLN A 279 -15.67 -4.12 -23.25
C GLN A 279 -14.49 -4.75 -22.47
N PRO A 280 -13.68 -5.62 -23.10
CA PRO A 280 -12.53 -6.23 -22.45
C PRO A 280 -11.50 -5.20 -21.96
N THR A 281 -11.10 -5.28 -20.70
CA THR A 281 -10.15 -4.33 -20.06
C THR A 281 -8.76 -4.93 -19.78
N ALA A 282 -8.57 -6.24 -20.00
CA ALA A 282 -7.36 -6.95 -19.59
C ALA A 282 -6.07 -6.39 -20.20
N ALA A 283 -6.09 -6.01 -21.48
CA ALA A 283 -4.93 -5.42 -22.16
C ALA A 283 -4.52 -4.08 -21.53
N ALA A 284 -5.50 -3.20 -21.26
CA ALA A 284 -5.25 -1.90 -20.65
C ALA A 284 -4.80 -2.04 -19.18
N VAL A 285 -5.38 -2.97 -18.42
CA VAL A 285 -4.94 -3.31 -17.04
C VAL A 285 -3.48 -3.77 -17.04
N LEU A 286 -3.10 -4.62 -18.00
CA LEU A 286 -1.73 -5.08 -18.15
C LEU A 286 -0.77 -3.94 -18.52
N GLN A 287 -1.17 -3.06 -19.45
CA GLN A 287 -0.39 -1.90 -19.84
C GLN A 287 -0.16 -0.95 -18.64
N ALA A 288 -1.21 -0.63 -17.89
CA ALA A 288 -1.10 0.16 -16.67
C ALA A 288 -0.15 -0.51 -15.66
N GLY A 289 -0.23 -1.84 -15.50
CA GLY A 289 0.69 -2.61 -14.65
C GLY A 289 2.15 -2.50 -15.04
N LYS A 290 2.46 -2.53 -16.35
CA LYS A 290 3.82 -2.32 -16.86
C LYS A 290 4.32 -0.90 -16.56
N LEU A 291 3.48 0.10 -16.76
CA LEU A 291 3.84 1.51 -16.59
C LEU A 291 4.17 1.87 -15.13
N ARG A 292 3.50 1.22 -14.17
CA ARG A 292 3.81 1.35 -12.73
C ARG A 292 4.79 0.29 -12.20
N ARG A 293 5.39 -0.51 -13.09
CA ARG A 293 6.38 -1.56 -12.77
C ARG A 293 5.95 -2.56 -11.70
N SER A 294 4.64 -2.83 -11.62
CA SER A 294 4.06 -3.83 -10.74
C SER A 294 2.60 -4.00 -11.09
N LEU A 295 2.12 -5.24 -11.16
CA LEU A 295 0.68 -5.46 -11.31
C LEU A 295 -0.08 -4.94 -10.09
N GLY A 296 0.42 -5.20 -8.89
CA GLY A 296 -0.22 -4.85 -7.63
C GLY A 296 0.65 -5.19 -6.44
#